data_AF-A0A321L807-F1
#
_entry.id   AF-A0A321L807-F1
#
_cell.length_a   1.000
_cell.length_b   1.000
_cell.length_c   1.000
_cell.angle_alpha   90.00
_cell.angle_beta   90.00
_cell.angle_gamma   90.00
#
_symmetry.space_group_name_H-M   'P 1'
#
loop_
_entity.id
_entity.type
_entity.pdbx_description
1 polymer ?
#
loop_
_entity_poly.entity_id
_entity_poly.type
_entity_poly.pdbx_seq_one_letter_code
_entity_poly.pdbx_strand_id
1 'polypeptide(L)'
;MTKKSDDSTAKPLDIGQLIEQLGPLNNRWRDSEPSEKVLALWDMGEIILAVVPNPSDPLLWDIQKRSYLTRSLLRYALIVRRGWKRRRDLAELVRGLRSYTAFREALPFLKGDREGIDDETYGKVASFLGDANPTTSVQYLKRLKARKIGRTHKKGSSVAAIRDQATSFGTALTELETEAARGNVLPGLATSASLVALSQIAMAVATEESVTDLPSATANMDRLIALAEPLLSAARGGRASVAAFRKVVRAERLMQAADLLNSLRGESSLDEWRRRRRADVLQRAASMSTREGVK
;
A
#
# COMPACT_ATOMS: atom_id res chain seq x y z
N MET A 1 -21.81 28.90 -33.30
CA MET A 1 -21.50 29.80 -32.17
C MET A 1 -22.54 29.62 -31.09
N THR A 2 -22.34 28.66 -30.18
CA THR A 2 -23.23 28.40 -29.05
C THR A 2 -22.72 29.20 -27.85
N LYS A 3 -23.50 30.21 -27.44
CA LYS A 3 -23.26 31.01 -26.23
C LYS A 3 -23.30 30.08 -25.01
N LYS A 4 -22.18 29.93 -24.31
CA LYS A 4 -22.18 29.48 -22.92
C LYS A 4 -22.78 30.60 -22.09
N SER A 5 -23.98 30.35 -21.55
CA SER A 5 -24.56 31.17 -20.49
C SER A 5 -23.74 30.96 -19.23
N ASP A 6 -22.93 31.97 -18.89
CA ASP A 6 -22.28 32.12 -17.59
C ASP A 6 -23.36 32.49 -16.57
N ASP A 7 -24.04 31.49 -16.03
CA ASP A 7 -24.96 31.69 -14.91
C ASP A 7 -24.24 31.25 -13.62
N SER A 8 -23.48 32.20 -13.06
CA SER A 8 -22.70 32.02 -11.84
C SER A 8 -23.17 33.04 -10.80
N THR A 9 -24.45 32.96 -10.42
CA THR A 9 -25.01 33.62 -9.23
C THR A 9 -25.01 32.71 -8.00
N ALA A 10 -24.14 31.69 -7.98
CA ALA A 10 -23.97 30.84 -6.81
C ALA A 10 -23.38 31.66 -5.67
N LYS A 11 -24.18 31.89 -4.61
CA LYS A 11 -23.67 32.47 -3.36
C LYS A 11 -22.43 31.68 -2.92
N PRO A 12 -21.33 32.37 -2.56
CA PRO A 12 -20.13 31.69 -2.10
C PRO A 12 -20.48 30.83 -0.89
N LEU A 13 -19.98 29.59 -0.88
CA LEU A 13 -20.22 28.65 0.20
C LEU A 13 -19.65 29.19 1.52
N ASP A 14 -20.52 29.42 2.50
CA ASP A 14 -20.10 29.79 3.84
C ASP A 14 -19.70 28.54 4.65
N ILE A 15 -18.39 28.27 4.65
CA ILE A 15 -17.81 27.15 5.40
C ILE A 15 -17.98 27.36 6.92
N GLY A 16 -17.98 28.60 7.40
CA GLY A 16 -18.16 28.91 8.82
C GLY A 16 -19.52 28.45 9.32
N GLN A 17 -20.58 28.84 8.59
CA GLN A 17 -21.95 28.41 8.90
C GLN A 17 -22.10 26.88 8.85
N LEU A 18 -21.47 26.20 7.89
CA LEU A 18 -21.49 24.74 7.82
C LEU A 18 -20.82 24.10 9.05
N ILE A 19 -19.69 24.65 9.51
CA ILE A 19 -19.00 24.18 10.71
C ILE A 19 -19.86 24.38 11.97
N GLU A 20 -20.53 25.53 12.10
CA GLU A 20 -21.43 25.81 13.22
C GLU A 20 -22.57 24.80 13.31
N GLN A 21 -23.12 24.35 12.18
CA GLN A 21 -24.15 23.31 12.15
C GLN A 21 -23.61 21.91 12.48
N LEU A 22 -22.39 21.59 12.04
CA LEU A 22 -21.78 20.27 12.26
C LEU A 22 -21.17 20.10 13.66
N GLY A 23 -20.72 21.19 14.29
CA GLY A 23 -20.06 21.18 15.59
C GLY A 23 -20.87 20.49 16.69
N PRO A 24 -22.14 20.90 16.93
CA PRO A 24 -23.01 20.26 17.92
C PRO A 24 -23.21 18.77 17.67
N LEU A 25 -23.38 18.36 16.41
CA LEU A 25 -23.54 16.94 16.05
C LEU A 25 -22.28 16.13 16.34
N ASN A 26 -21.09 16.71 16.17
CA ASN A 26 -19.84 16.02 16.47
C ASN A 26 -19.60 15.88 17.96
N ASN A 27 -19.98 16.88 18.75
CA ASN A 27 -19.94 16.75 20.21
C ASN A 27 -20.87 15.62 20.66
N ARG A 28 -22.12 15.62 20.17
CA ARG A 28 -23.06 14.52 20.42
C ARG A 28 -22.49 13.17 19.99
N TRP A 29 -21.92 13.08 18.79
CA TRP A 29 -21.34 11.84 18.24
C TRP A 29 -20.22 11.26 19.10
N ARG A 30 -19.37 12.09 19.70
CA ARG A 30 -18.23 11.61 20.52
C ARG A 30 -18.71 10.85 21.75
N ASP A 31 -19.74 11.37 22.41
CA ASP A 31 -20.20 10.90 23.71
C ASP A 31 -21.41 9.96 23.63
N SER A 32 -21.93 9.73 22.42
CA SER A 32 -23.12 8.90 22.18
C SER A 32 -22.84 7.39 22.22
N GLU A 33 -23.89 6.63 22.50
CA GLU A 33 -23.93 5.18 22.29
C GLU A 33 -23.74 4.81 20.81
N PRO A 34 -23.26 3.59 20.49
CA PRO A 34 -22.95 3.19 19.11
C PRO A 34 -24.06 3.46 18.07
N SER A 35 -25.31 3.14 18.40
CA SER A 35 -26.46 3.40 17.51
C SER A 35 -26.60 4.90 17.21
N GLU A 36 -26.56 5.72 18.25
CA GLU A 36 -26.66 7.19 18.13
C GLU A 36 -25.47 7.80 17.39
N LYS A 37 -24.27 7.21 17.51
CA LYS A 37 -23.11 7.60 16.68
C LYS A 37 -23.42 7.43 15.20
N VAL A 38 -24.05 6.32 14.81
CA VAL A 38 -24.38 6.07 13.39
C VAL A 38 -25.48 7.03 12.91
N LEU A 39 -26.48 7.31 13.74
CA LEU A 39 -27.53 8.27 13.38
C LEU A 39 -27.01 9.70 13.27
N ALA A 40 -26.09 10.11 14.14
CA ALA A 40 -25.44 11.41 14.02
C ALA A 40 -24.62 11.55 12.72
N LEU A 41 -24.00 10.47 12.22
CA LEU A 41 -23.35 10.49 10.91
C LEU A 41 -24.33 10.73 9.77
N TRP A 42 -25.53 10.15 9.85
CA TRP A 42 -26.59 10.40 8.87
C TRP A 42 -27.01 11.88 8.89
N ASP A 43 -27.24 12.43 10.08
CA ASP A 43 -27.64 13.84 10.26
C ASP A 43 -26.55 14.80 9.73
N MET A 44 -25.28 14.54 10.03
CA MET A 44 -24.14 15.30 9.48
C MET A 44 -24.10 15.24 7.95
N GLY A 45 -24.30 14.05 7.38
CA GLY A 45 -24.28 13.86 5.94
C GLY A 45 -25.43 14.59 5.25
N GLU A 46 -26.61 14.64 5.87
CA GLU A 46 -27.75 15.41 5.36
C GLU A 46 -27.45 16.90 5.31
N ILE A 47 -26.89 17.46 6.38
CA ILE A 47 -26.47 18.87 6.43
C ILE A 47 -25.48 19.19 5.30
N ILE A 48 -24.45 18.35 5.12
CA ILE A 48 -23.44 18.59 4.07
C ILE A 48 -24.09 18.54 2.68
N LEU A 49 -24.96 17.56 2.41
CA LEU A 49 -25.60 17.39 1.10
C LEU A 49 -26.65 18.46 0.81
N ALA A 50 -27.31 19.00 1.83
CA ALA A 50 -28.26 20.10 1.68
C ALA A 50 -27.58 21.39 1.21
N VAL A 51 -26.34 21.62 1.68
CA VAL A 51 -25.55 22.81 1.29
C VAL A 51 -24.76 22.56 0.01
N VAL A 52 -24.16 21.38 -0.13
CA VAL A 52 -23.34 20.99 -1.28
C VAL A 52 -23.76 19.58 -1.74
N PRO A 53 -24.64 19.46 -2.74
CA PRO A 53 -25.16 18.16 -3.20
C PRO A 53 -24.06 17.19 -3.68
N ASN A 54 -22.98 17.74 -4.25
CA ASN A 54 -21.83 16.99 -4.73
C ASN A 54 -20.55 17.47 -4.04
N PRO A 55 -20.37 17.15 -2.74
CA PRO A 55 -19.24 17.64 -1.97
C PRO A 55 -17.96 16.99 -2.48
N SER A 56 -16.97 17.84 -2.74
CA SER A 56 -15.65 17.43 -3.21
C SER A 56 -14.71 17.12 -2.04
N ASP A 57 -13.65 16.38 -2.30
CA ASP A 57 -12.64 16.07 -1.27
C ASP A 57 -11.92 17.33 -0.73
N PRO A 58 -11.62 18.36 -1.55
CA PRO A 58 -11.13 19.66 -1.06
C PRO A 58 -12.04 20.33 -0.02
N LEU A 59 -13.36 20.31 -0.20
CA LEU A 59 -14.29 20.88 0.78
C LEU A 59 -14.12 20.22 2.16
N LEU A 60 -14.00 18.89 2.20
CA LEU A 60 -13.84 18.17 3.46
C LEU A 60 -12.51 18.51 4.16
N TRP A 61 -11.47 18.79 3.37
CA TRP A 61 -10.20 19.31 3.89
C TRP A 61 -10.35 20.71 4.47
N ASP A 62 -11.09 21.59 3.81
CA ASP A 62 -11.28 22.96 4.28
C ASP A 62 -12.08 23.01 5.59
N ILE A 63 -13.09 22.14 5.73
CA ILE A 63 -13.81 21.96 7.00
C ILE A 63 -12.85 21.48 8.10
N GLN A 64 -12.03 20.45 7.82
CA GLN A 64 -11.07 19.92 8.80
C GLN A 64 -10.02 20.96 9.21
N LYS A 65 -9.53 21.80 8.30
CA LYS A 65 -8.53 22.83 8.62
C LYS A 65 -9.07 23.89 9.58
N ARG A 66 -10.39 24.11 9.59
CA ARG A 66 -11.06 25.19 10.33
C ARG A 66 -11.86 24.69 11.54
N SER A 67 -11.82 23.39 11.83
CA SER A 67 -12.61 22.77 12.91
C SER A 67 -11.97 21.51 13.46
N TYR A 68 -12.56 20.92 14.50
CA TYR A 68 -12.13 19.61 15.05
C TYR A 68 -12.76 18.40 14.33
N LEU A 69 -13.46 18.63 13.22
CA LEU A 69 -14.10 17.59 12.42
C LEU A 69 -13.08 16.94 11.48
N THR A 70 -12.83 15.64 11.65
CA THR A 70 -11.89 14.95 10.75
C THR A 70 -12.52 14.68 9.39
N ARG A 71 -11.73 14.78 8.32
CA ARG A 71 -12.14 14.39 6.96
C ARG A 71 -12.64 12.95 6.90
N SER A 72 -12.06 12.05 7.71
CA SER A 72 -12.52 10.66 7.80
C SER A 72 -13.96 10.58 8.31
N LEU A 73 -14.29 11.32 9.38
CA LEU A 73 -15.65 11.38 9.93
C LEU A 73 -16.63 11.90 8.88
N LEU A 74 -16.30 13.02 8.22
CA LEU A 74 -17.14 13.64 7.19
C LEU A 74 -17.36 12.70 5.99
N ARG A 75 -16.32 11.96 5.57
CA ARG A 75 -16.47 10.92 4.53
C ARG A 75 -17.43 9.82 4.95
N TYR A 76 -17.35 9.36 6.19
CA TYR A 76 -18.30 8.37 6.71
C TYR A 76 -19.72 8.90 6.78
N ALA A 77 -19.91 10.16 7.21
CA ALA A 77 -21.21 10.82 7.21
C ALA A 77 -21.86 10.81 5.81
N LEU A 78 -21.08 11.17 4.77
CA LEU A 78 -21.55 11.13 3.39
C LEU A 78 -21.88 9.71 2.90
N ILE A 79 -21.05 8.71 3.26
CA ILE A 79 -21.31 7.31 2.89
C ILE A 79 -22.60 6.82 3.54
N VAL A 80 -22.77 7.06 4.85
CA VAL A 80 -23.97 6.66 5.59
C VAL A 80 -25.19 7.38 5.02
N ARG A 81 -25.15 8.69 4.83
CA ARG A 81 -26.30 9.41 4.30
C ARG A 81 -26.71 8.94 2.90
N ARG A 82 -25.75 8.61 2.02
CA ARG A 82 -26.03 8.07 0.68
C ARG A 82 -26.52 6.62 0.72
N GLY A 83 -26.07 5.83 1.69
CA GLY A 83 -26.47 4.44 1.85
C GLY A 83 -27.92 4.27 2.29
N TRP A 84 -28.45 5.22 3.08
CA TRP A 84 -29.83 5.17 3.59
C TRP A 84 -30.58 6.45 3.26
N LYS A 85 -31.58 6.35 2.36
CA LYS A 85 -32.42 7.51 1.97
C LYS A 85 -33.22 8.07 3.14
N ARG A 86 -33.71 7.20 4.02
CA ARG A 86 -34.50 7.56 5.20
C ARG A 86 -33.73 7.22 6.47
N ARG A 87 -33.69 8.16 7.40
CA ARG A 87 -33.08 7.98 8.73
C ARG A 87 -33.70 6.82 9.51
N ARG A 88 -35.01 6.60 9.35
CA ARG A 88 -35.76 5.54 10.04
C ARG A 88 -35.25 4.13 9.70
N ASP A 89 -34.98 3.88 8.42
CA ASP A 89 -34.50 2.57 7.95
C ASP A 89 -33.12 2.25 8.56
N LEU A 90 -32.25 3.27 8.64
CA LEU A 90 -30.97 3.15 9.33
C LEU A 90 -31.15 2.91 10.83
N ALA A 91 -32.08 3.61 11.48
CA ALA A 91 -32.36 3.47 12.91
C ALA A 91 -32.84 2.05 13.27
N GLU A 92 -33.64 1.43 12.40
CA GLU A 92 -34.08 0.06 12.56
C GLU A 92 -32.90 -0.93 12.46
N LEU A 93 -32.04 -0.74 11.46
CA LEU A 93 -30.84 -1.55 11.25
C LEU A 93 -29.86 -1.50 12.43
N VAL A 94 -29.63 -0.31 13.00
CA VAL A 94 -28.66 -0.12 14.08
C VAL A 94 -29.28 -0.25 15.47
N ARG A 95 -30.55 -0.66 15.57
CA ARG A 95 -31.21 -0.88 16.85
C ARG A 95 -30.50 -1.99 17.61
N GLY A 96 -29.98 -1.68 18.79
CA GLY A 96 -29.21 -2.63 19.60
C GLY A 96 -27.75 -2.81 19.15
N LEU A 97 -27.23 -1.94 18.28
CA LEU A 97 -25.83 -1.92 17.90
C LEU A 97 -24.93 -1.79 19.14
N ARG A 98 -24.09 -2.78 19.38
CA ARG A 98 -23.18 -2.81 20.55
C ARG A 98 -21.82 -2.17 20.28
N SER A 99 -21.45 -1.94 19.01
CA SER A 99 -20.14 -1.39 18.66
C SER A 99 -20.15 -0.61 17.35
N TYR A 100 -19.73 0.65 17.43
CA TYR A 100 -19.55 1.50 16.25
C TYR A 100 -18.50 0.93 15.29
N THR A 101 -17.44 0.31 15.82
CA THR A 101 -16.39 -0.32 15.01
C THR A 101 -16.95 -1.50 14.22
N ALA A 102 -17.85 -2.30 14.79
CA ALA A 102 -18.52 -3.39 14.07
C ALA A 102 -19.33 -2.83 12.89
N PHE A 103 -20.15 -1.80 13.12
CA PHE A 103 -20.87 -1.13 12.04
C PHE A 103 -19.93 -0.61 10.94
N ARG A 104 -18.83 0.04 11.32
CA ARG A 104 -17.85 0.58 10.35
C ARG A 104 -17.24 -0.50 9.46
N GLU A 105 -16.96 -1.68 10.00
CA GLU A 105 -16.45 -2.81 9.22
C GLU A 105 -17.54 -3.49 8.38
N ALA A 106 -18.79 -3.48 8.85
CA ALA A 106 -19.95 -4.00 8.12
C ALA A 106 -20.42 -3.06 6.99
N LEU A 107 -20.14 -1.76 7.09
CA LEU A 107 -20.65 -0.73 6.18
C LEU A 107 -20.55 -1.04 4.68
N PRO A 108 -19.45 -1.63 4.15
CA PRO A 108 -19.35 -1.97 2.73
C PRO A 108 -20.43 -2.96 2.26
N PHE A 109 -20.88 -3.83 3.15
CA PHE A 109 -21.91 -4.85 2.90
C PHE A 109 -23.33 -4.33 3.09
N LEU A 110 -23.48 -3.24 3.84
CA LEU A 110 -24.79 -2.70 4.28
C LEU A 110 -25.30 -1.57 3.39
N LYS A 111 -24.42 -0.85 2.70
CA LYS A 111 -24.79 0.30 1.85
C LYS A 111 -25.07 -0.14 0.41
N GLY A 112 -25.99 0.58 -0.27
CA GLY A 112 -26.20 0.47 -1.72
C GLY A 112 -26.70 -0.89 -2.21
N ASP A 113 -26.41 -1.23 -3.46
CA ASP A 113 -26.65 -2.55 -4.06
C ASP A 113 -25.60 -3.54 -3.51
N ARG A 114 -25.76 -3.92 -2.24
CA ARG A 114 -25.11 -5.04 -1.51
C ARG A 114 -23.82 -5.52 -2.19
N GLU A 115 -22.66 -4.91 -1.91
CA GLU A 115 -21.38 -5.16 -2.61
C GLU A 115 -21.03 -6.67 -2.68
N GLY A 116 -21.51 -7.38 -3.72
CA GLY A 116 -21.18 -8.76 -4.05
C GLY A 116 -21.60 -9.83 -3.02
N ILE A 117 -22.66 -9.60 -2.23
CA ILE A 117 -23.15 -10.58 -1.24
C ILE A 117 -24.60 -10.98 -1.46
N ASP A 118 -24.90 -12.25 -1.18
CA ASP A 118 -26.25 -12.80 -1.17
C ASP A 118 -27.03 -12.38 0.10
N ASP A 119 -28.34 -12.61 0.07
CA ASP A 119 -29.28 -12.23 1.14
C ASP A 119 -28.98 -12.96 2.46
N GLU A 120 -28.49 -14.20 2.37
CA GLU A 120 -28.08 -14.97 3.55
C GLU A 120 -26.86 -14.32 4.24
N THR A 121 -25.86 -13.93 3.46
CA THR A 121 -24.67 -13.23 3.95
C THR A 121 -25.04 -11.87 4.52
N TYR A 122 -25.98 -11.15 3.88
CA TYR A 122 -26.50 -9.89 4.42
C TYR A 122 -27.17 -10.10 5.78
N GLY A 123 -28.04 -11.10 5.92
CA GLY A 123 -28.68 -11.45 7.19
C GLY A 123 -27.67 -11.75 8.30
N LYS A 124 -26.60 -12.49 7.97
CA LYS A 124 -25.48 -12.74 8.90
C LYS A 124 -24.73 -11.47 9.28
N VAL A 125 -24.43 -10.58 8.32
CA VAL A 125 -23.75 -9.31 8.62
C VAL A 125 -24.62 -8.44 9.53
N ALA A 126 -25.93 -8.38 9.27
CA ALA A 126 -26.87 -7.62 10.10
C ALA A 126 -26.97 -8.20 11.52
N SER A 127 -26.98 -9.53 11.70
CA SER A 127 -27.04 -10.14 13.03
C SER A 127 -25.79 -9.84 13.87
N PHE A 128 -24.61 -9.74 13.25
CA PHE A 128 -23.37 -9.35 13.94
C PHE A 128 -23.37 -7.90 14.46
N LEU A 129 -24.29 -7.03 14.02
CA LEU A 129 -24.40 -5.68 14.59
C LEU A 129 -24.90 -5.71 16.04
N GLY A 130 -25.79 -6.65 16.37
CA GLY A 130 -26.40 -6.79 17.70
C GLY A 130 -25.72 -7.83 18.59
N ASP A 131 -24.62 -8.43 18.15
CA ASP A 131 -23.96 -9.53 18.84
C ASP A 131 -23.43 -9.10 20.22
N ALA A 132 -23.52 -10.01 21.19
CA ALA A 132 -23.09 -9.78 22.57
C ALA A 132 -21.57 -9.64 22.67
N ASN A 133 -20.81 -10.19 21.71
CA ASN A 133 -19.36 -10.07 21.64
C ASN A 133 -18.90 -9.25 20.43
N PRO A 134 -18.73 -7.92 20.59
CA PRO A 134 -18.27 -7.04 19.51
C PRO A 134 -16.92 -7.43 18.90
N THR A 135 -16.02 -8.03 19.68
CA THR A 135 -14.68 -8.40 19.20
C THR A 135 -14.79 -9.52 18.16
N THR A 136 -15.58 -10.54 18.44
CA THR A 136 -15.85 -11.65 17.50
C THR A 136 -16.52 -11.13 16.23
N SER A 137 -17.51 -10.26 16.37
CA SER A 137 -18.19 -9.60 15.24
C SER A 137 -17.21 -8.83 14.36
N VAL A 138 -16.36 -7.97 14.94
CA VAL A 138 -15.36 -7.21 14.19
C VAL A 138 -14.37 -8.13 13.47
N GLN A 139 -13.90 -9.19 14.12
CA GLN A 139 -12.98 -10.15 13.50
C GLN A 139 -13.63 -10.92 12.34
N TYR A 140 -14.89 -11.32 12.50
CA TYR A 140 -15.66 -11.94 11.41
C TYR A 140 -15.80 -10.99 10.22
N LEU A 141 -16.26 -9.76 10.46
CA LEU A 141 -16.47 -8.76 9.41
C LEU A 141 -15.17 -8.41 8.67
N LYS A 142 -14.04 -8.31 9.39
CA LYS A 142 -12.72 -8.13 8.77
C LYS A 142 -12.35 -9.29 7.85
N ARG A 143 -12.56 -10.54 8.29
CA ARG A 143 -12.31 -11.74 7.45
C ARG A 143 -13.23 -11.79 6.24
N LEU A 144 -14.51 -11.51 6.42
CA LEU A 144 -15.48 -11.46 5.33
C LEU A 144 -15.10 -10.38 4.31
N LYS A 145 -14.75 -9.18 4.78
CA LYS A 145 -14.28 -8.07 3.95
C LYS A 145 -13.04 -8.48 3.17
N ALA A 146 -12.03 -9.06 3.81
CA ALA A 146 -10.83 -9.55 3.13
C ALA A 146 -11.16 -10.56 2.00
N ARG A 147 -12.17 -11.42 2.19
CA ARG A 147 -12.57 -12.44 1.23
C ARG A 147 -13.45 -11.93 0.09
N LYS A 148 -14.37 -10.99 0.35
CA LYS A 148 -15.46 -10.62 -0.59
C LYS A 148 -15.28 -9.26 -1.26
N ILE A 149 -14.81 -8.25 -0.51
CA ILE A 149 -14.76 -6.85 -0.97
C ILE A 149 -13.33 -6.34 -1.04
N GLY A 150 -12.46 -6.94 -0.24
CA GLY A 150 -11.05 -6.68 -0.24
C GLY A 150 -10.58 -6.81 -1.66
N ARG A 151 -10.33 -5.65 -2.30
CA ARG A 151 -9.23 -5.56 -3.24
C ARG A 151 -8.11 -6.28 -2.51
N THR A 152 -7.70 -7.44 -3.01
CA THR A 152 -6.39 -8.00 -2.75
C THR A 152 -5.44 -6.90 -3.20
N HIS A 153 -5.25 -5.89 -2.36
CA HIS A 153 -4.16 -4.97 -2.47
C HIS A 153 -2.99 -5.90 -2.28
N LYS A 154 -2.40 -6.33 -3.41
CA LYS A 154 -1.16 -7.10 -3.47
C LYS A 154 -0.13 -6.53 -2.50
N LYS A 155 -0.21 -5.25 -2.09
CA LYS A 155 0.59 -4.63 -1.02
C LYS A 155 0.79 -5.46 0.27
N GLY A 156 -0.14 -6.34 0.68
CA GLY A 156 0.05 -7.15 1.90
C GLY A 156 0.85 -8.43 1.67
N SER A 157 0.32 -9.34 0.84
CA SER A 157 1.00 -10.61 0.54
C SER A 157 2.19 -10.43 -0.40
N SER A 158 2.20 -9.42 -1.27
CA SER A 158 3.36 -9.11 -2.10
C SER A 158 4.49 -8.53 -1.27
N VAL A 159 4.26 -7.72 -0.21
CA VAL A 159 5.39 -7.19 0.57
C VAL A 159 6.09 -8.30 1.36
N ALA A 160 5.34 -9.25 1.93
CA ALA A 160 5.93 -10.43 2.56
C ALA A 160 6.67 -11.30 1.52
N ALA A 161 6.02 -11.66 0.41
CA ALA A 161 6.64 -12.46 -0.65
C ALA A 161 7.87 -11.78 -1.27
N ILE A 162 7.83 -10.46 -1.49
CA ILE A 162 8.96 -9.66 -1.99
C ILE A 162 10.09 -9.62 -0.97
N ARG A 163 9.77 -9.61 0.33
CA ARG A 163 10.78 -9.66 1.38
C ARG A 163 11.51 -11.00 1.40
N ASP A 164 10.78 -12.09 1.23
CA ASP A 164 11.37 -13.43 1.16
C ASP A 164 12.25 -13.56 -0.10
N GLN A 165 11.75 -13.07 -1.24
CA GLN A 165 12.52 -12.98 -2.48
C GLN A 165 13.77 -12.09 -2.34
N ALA A 166 13.65 -10.92 -1.73
CA ALA A 166 14.77 -10.02 -1.49
C ALA A 166 15.82 -10.63 -0.55
N THR A 167 15.38 -11.40 0.44
CA THR A 167 16.27 -12.11 1.36
C THR A 167 17.00 -13.23 0.63
N SER A 168 16.27 -14.05 -0.14
CA SER A 168 16.83 -15.10 -0.99
C SER A 168 17.87 -14.55 -1.98
N PHE A 169 17.54 -13.43 -2.64
CA PHE A 169 18.46 -12.71 -3.52
C PHE A 169 19.73 -12.27 -2.79
N GLY A 170 19.60 -11.71 -1.58
CA GLY A 170 20.74 -11.27 -0.79
C GLY A 170 21.70 -12.41 -0.42
N THR A 171 21.16 -13.58 -0.09
CA THR A 171 21.94 -14.80 0.18
C THR A 171 22.66 -15.26 -1.09
N ALA A 172 21.93 -15.44 -2.19
CA ALA A 172 22.50 -15.88 -3.46
C ALA A 172 23.59 -14.93 -4.00
N LEU A 173 23.41 -13.62 -3.81
CA LEU A 173 24.42 -12.62 -4.16
C LEU A 173 25.68 -12.74 -3.32
N THR A 174 25.53 -13.03 -2.04
CA THR A 174 26.66 -13.20 -1.12
C THR A 174 27.45 -14.46 -1.43
N GLU A 175 26.78 -15.54 -1.82
CA GLU A 175 27.40 -16.77 -2.31
C GLU A 175 28.19 -16.49 -3.61
N LEU A 176 27.56 -15.85 -4.59
CA LEU A 176 28.22 -15.49 -5.85
C LEU A 176 29.44 -14.57 -5.63
N GLU A 177 29.33 -13.58 -4.74
CA GLU A 177 30.46 -12.72 -4.37
C GLU A 177 31.61 -13.51 -3.75
N THR A 178 31.29 -14.51 -2.93
CA THR A 178 32.29 -15.37 -2.27
C THR A 178 33.01 -16.24 -3.28
N GLU A 179 32.27 -16.84 -4.22
CA GLU A 179 32.83 -17.62 -5.33
C GLU A 179 33.71 -16.74 -6.25
N ALA A 180 33.21 -15.54 -6.60
CA ALA A 180 33.93 -14.53 -7.36
C ALA A 180 35.24 -14.13 -6.72
N ALA A 181 35.23 -13.88 -5.41
CA ALA A 181 36.43 -13.50 -4.66
C ALA A 181 37.46 -14.62 -4.56
N ARG A 182 37.02 -15.88 -4.53
CA ARG A 182 37.89 -17.07 -4.45
C ARG A 182 38.49 -17.50 -5.79
N GLY A 183 38.03 -16.93 -6.90
CA GLY A 183 38.44 -17.37 -8.24
C GLY A 183 37.74 -18.67 -8.69
N ASN A 184 36.70 -19.10 -7.99
CA ASN A 184 35.97 -20.35 -8.27
C ASN A 184 34.82 -20.16 -9.27
N VAL A 185 34.76 -19.01 -9.95
CA VAL A 185 33.70 -18.70 -10.90
C VAL A 185 33.83 -19.63 -12.09
N LEU A 186 32.86 -20.53 -12.24
CA LEU A 186 32.88 -21.52 -13.29
C LEU A 186 32.72 -20.85 -14.66
N PRO A 187 33.55 -21.20 -15.65
CA PRO A 187 33.29 -20.86 -17.05
C PRO A 187 31.87 -21.31 -17.44
N GLY A 188 31.12 -20.44 -18.11
CA GLY A 188 29.78 -20.78 -18.61
C GLY A 188 28.64 -20.68 -17.59
N LEU A 189 28.76 -19.89 -16.51
CA LEU A 189 27.65 -19.61 -15.59
C LEU A 189 26.38 -19.09 -16.30
N ALA A 190 26.55 -18.24 -17.31
CA ALA A 190 25.50 -17.75 -18.19
C ALA A 190 26.14 -17.15 -19.45
N THR A 191 25.32 -16.86 -20.47
CA THR A 191 25.80 -16.13 -21.64
C THR A 191 26.14 -14.67 -21.29
N SER A 192 27.05 -14.03 -22.03
CA SER A 192 27.38 -12.60 -21.84
C SER A 192 26.11 -11.73 -21.93
N ALA A 193 25.19 -12.06 -22.85
CA ALA A 193 23.91 -11.37 -22.99
C ALA A 193 23.02 -11.51 -21.74
N SER A 194 22.93 -12.71 -21.16
CA SER A 194 22.20 -12.97 -19.91
C SER A 194 22.77 -12.21 -18.72
N LEU A 195 24.10 -12.08 -18.63
CA LEU A 195 24.76 -11.30 -17.58
C LEU A 195 24.50 -9.79 -17.71
N VAL A 196 24.58 -9.26 -18.94
CA VAL A 196 24.24 -7.85 -19.23
C VAL A 196 22.78 -7.56 -18.86
N ALA A 197 21.87 -8.44 -19.27
CA ALA A 197 20.46 -8.37 -18.95
C ALA A 197 20.20 -8.27 -17.44
N LEU A 198 20.76 -9.19 -16.65
CA LEU A 198 20.57 -9.18 -15.20
C LEU A 198 21.21 -7.96 -14.54
N SER A 199 22.37 -7.51 -15.04
CA SER A 199 23.02 -6.30 -14.57
C SER A 199 22.14 -5.06 -14.78
N GLN A 200 21.56 -4.91 -15.97
CA GLN A 200 20.64 -3.81 -16.30
C GLN A 200 19.37 -3.84 -15.45
N ILE A 201 18.79 -5.03 -15.21
CA ILE A 201 17.63 -5.17 -14.33
C ILE A 201 17.99 -4.77 -12.90
N ALA A 202 19.14 -5.23 -12.38
CA ALA A 202 19.60 -4.84 -11.05
C ALA A 202 19.80 -3.32 -10.93
N MET A 203 20.37 -2.67 -11.95
CA MET A 203 20.48 -1.20 -12.01
C MET A 203 19.11 -0.51 -12.00
N ALA A 204 18.19 -0.93 -12.87
CA ALA A 204 16.86 -0.33 -12.96
C ALA A 204 16.09 -0.48 -11.64
N VAL A 205 16.19 -1.63 -10.97
CA VAL A 205 15.60 -1.84 -9.64
C VAL A 205 16.28 -0.95 -8.59
N ALA A 206 17.59 -0.71 -8.68
CA ALA A 206 18.32 0.18 -7.79
C ALA A 206 17.93 1.66 -7.95
N THR A 207 17.61 2.10 -9.17
CA THR A 207 17.23 3.48 -9.54
C THR A 207 15.72 3.72 -9.57
N GLU A 208 14.91 2.68 -9.37
CA GLU A 208 13.44 2.70 -9.52
C GLU A 208 12.96 3.05 -10.94
N GLU A 209 13.77 2.75 -11.94
CA GLU A 209 13.40 2.90 -13.35
C GLU A 209 12.52 1.73 -13.82
N SER A 210 11.61 2.03 -14.76
CA SER A 210 10.75 1.02 -15.37
C SER A 210 11.55 0.18 -16.36
N VAL A 211 11.57 -1.14 -16.17
CA VAL A 211 12.13 -2.07 -17.16
C VAL A 211 11.04 -2.39 -18.18
N THR A 212 11.12 -1.78 -19.37
CA THR A 212 10.12 -1.95 -20.43
C THR A 212 10.30 -3.24 -21.22
N ASP A 213 11.54 -3.65 -21.45
CA ASP A 213 11.87 -4.86 -22.21
C ASP A 213 12.68 -5.81 -21.33
N LEU A 214 11.98 -6.73 -20.67
CA LEU A 214 12.66 -7.79 -19.93
C LEU A 214 13.19 -8.83 -20.93
N PRO A 215 14.52 -9.03 -21.01
CA PRO A 215 15.10 -9.96 -21.95
C PRO A 215 14.58 -11.38 -21.70
N SER A 216 14.14 -12.04 -22.77
CA SER A 216 13.65 -13.43 -22.77
C SER A 216 14.74 -14.47 -22.42
N ALA A 217 15.94 -14.02 -22.08
CA ALA A 217 17.15 -14.82 -21.90
C ALA A 217 17.21 -15.60 -20.57
N THR A 218 16.06 -16.01 -20.02
CA THR A 218 16.00 -16.89 -18.83
C THR A 218 16.30 -18.36 -19.16
N ALA A 219 16.33 -18.75 -20.44
CA ALA A 219 16.46 -20.14 -20.86
C ALA A 219 17.81 -20.81 -20.53
N ASN A 220 18.84 -20.04 -20.14
CA ASN A 220 20.19 -20.54 -19.82
C ASN A 220 20.72 -19.94 -18.49
N MET A 221 19.85 -19.76 -17.49
CA MET A 221 20.19 -19.13 -16.21
C MET A 221 20.16 -20.09 -15.02
N ASP A 222 20.14 -21.42 -15.22
CA ASP A 222 19.92 -22.40 -14.15
C ASP A 222 20.83 -22.20 -12.93
N ARG A 223 22.09 -21.79 -13.14
CA ARG A 223 23.05 -21.51 -12.06
C ARG A 223 22.89 -20.14 -11.40
N LEU A 224 22.23 -19.20 -12.06
CA LEU A 224 21.92 -17.87 -11.54
C LEU A 224 20.43 -17.71 -11.22
N ILE A 225 19.65 -18.78 -11.23
CA ILE A 225 18.19 -18.72 -11.09
C ILE A 225 17.77 -18.10 -9.75
N ALA A 226 18.51 -18.41 -8.68
CA ALA A 226 18.32 -17.85 -7.35
C ALA A 226 18.56 -16.33 -7.28
N LEU A 227 19.32 -15.77 -8.22
CA LEU A 227 19.52 -14.32 -8.39
C LEU A 227 18.51 -13.72 -9.38
N ALA A 228 18.28 -14.41 -10.49
CA ALA A 228 17.48 -13.94 -11.61
C ALA A 228 16.00 -13.87 -11.26
N GLU A 229 15.43 -14.92 -10.66
CA GLU A 229 14.00 -14.99 -10.38
C GLU A 229 13.52 -13.89 -9.43
N PRO A 230 14.17 -13.62 -8.28
CA PRO A 230 13.77 -12.53 -7.40
C PRO A 230 13.81 -11.16 -8.08
N LEU A 231 14.87 -10.86 -8.85
CA LEU A 231 15.01 -9.60 -9.57
C LEU A 231 13.94 -9.43 -10.65
N LEU A 232 13.72 -10.48 -11.44
CA LEU A 232 12.69 -10.49 -12.49
C LEU A 232 11.29 -10.37 -11.89
N SER A 233 11.02 -11.05 -10.78
CA SER A 233 9.74 -10.96 -10.07
C SER A 233 9.49 -9.54 -9.56
N ALA A 234 10.51 -8.90 -8.97
CA ALA A 234 10.42 -7.51 -8.52
C ALA A 234 10.18 -6.54 -9.69
N ALA A 235 10.93 -6.67 -10.79
CA ALA A 235 10.80 -5.83 -11.97
C ALA A 235 9.43 -5.97 -12.64
N ARG A 236 8.93 -7.21 -12.82
CA ARG A 236 7.59 -7.51 -13.37
C ARG A 236 6.45 -7.05 -12.46
N GLY A 237 6.71 -6.98 -11.16
CA GLY A 237 5.72 -6.59 -10.15
C GLY A 237 5.36 -5.10 -10.16
N GLY A 238 6.01 -4.28 -10.99
CA GLY A 238 5.78 -2.84 -11.12
C GLY A 238 6.42 -2.00 -9.99
N ARG A 239 6.21 -0.68 -10.05
CA ARG A 239 6.92 0.30 -9.19
C ARG A 239 6.85 0.03 -7.69
N ALA A 240 5.69 -0.43 -7.20
CA ALA A 240 5.52 -0.75 -5.78
C ALA A 240 6.36 -1.96 -5.36
N SER A 241 6.52 -2.95 -6.25
CA SER A 241 7.31 -4.15 -5.98
C SER A 241 8.80 -3.83 -6.02
N VAL A 242 9.24 -3.04 -7.00
CA VAL A 242 10.60 -2.50 -7.09
C VAL A 242 10.97 -1.72 -5.82
N ALA A 243 10.11 -0.79 -5.38
CA ALA A 243 10.36 -0.01 -4.17
C ALA A 243 10.45 -0.89 -2.90
N ALA A 244 9.60 -1.90 -2.78
CA ALA A 244 9.63 -2.83 -1.66
C ALA A 244 10.90 -3.70 -1.67
N PHE A 245 11.30 -4.23 -2.83
CA PHE A 245 12.52 -5.02 -3.00
C PHE A 245 13.77 -4.20 -2.69
N ARG A 246 13.86 -2.99 -3.28
CA ARG A 246 14.94 -2.01 -3.05
C ARG A 246 15.06 -1.63 -1.58
N LYS A 247 13.95 -1.48 -0.86
CA LYS A 247 13.97 -1.16 0.58
C LYS A 247 14.61 -2.26 1.41
N VAL A 248 14.43 -3.53 1.03
CA VAL A 248 14.99 -4.68 1.77
C VAL A 248 16.45 -4.92 1.39
N VAL A 249 16.75 -5.00 0.09
CA VAL A 249 18.12 -5.28 -0.40
C VAL A 249 19.06 -4.08 -0.25
N ARG A 250 18.52 -2.86 -0.30
CA ARG A 250 19.20 -1.56 -0.42
C ARG A 250 19.75 -1.27 -1.82
N ALA A 251 19.69 0.01 -2.21
CA ALA A 251 20.09 0.45 -3.55
C ALA A 251 21.57 0.18 -3.82
N GLU A 252 22.44 0.43 -2.85
CA GLU A 252 23.88 0.23 -2.97
C GLU A 252 24.22 -1.24 -3.23
N ARG A 253 23.49 -2.15 -2.59
CA ARG A 253 23.71 -3.59 -2.75
C ARG A 253 23.26 -4.09 -4.13
N LEU A 254 22.19 -3.52 -4.68
CA LEU A 254 21.74 -3.78 -6.04
C LEU A 254 22.74 -3.25 -7.08
N MET A 255 23.33 -2.07 -6.84
CA MET A 255 24.40 -1.54 -7.70
C MET A 255 25.66 -2.42 -7.66
N GLN A 256 26.02 -2.95 -6.50
CA GLN A 256 27.12 -3.93 -6.38
C GLN A 256 26.82 -5.21 -7.15
N ALA A 257 25.57 -5.70 -7.07
CA ALA A 257 25.13 -6.85 -7.84
C ALA A 257 25.26 -6.59 -9.36
N ALA A 258 24.83 -5.42 -9.82
CA ALA A 258 24.93 -5.03 -11.22
C ALA A 258 26.39 -5.00 -11.71
N ASP A 259 27.28 -4.41 -10.93
CA ASP A 259 28.71 -4.32 -11.24
C ASP A 259 29.37 -5.71 -11.28
N LEU A 260 29.07 -6.58 -10.31
CA LEU A 260 29.55 -7.96 -10.31
C LEU A 260 29.05 -8.74 -11.54
N LEU A 261 27.75 -8.70 -11.81
CA LEU A 261 27.14 -9.39 -12.96
C LEU A 261 27.76 -8.94 -14.28
N ASN A 262 28.03 -7.64 -14.45
CA ASN A 262 28.73 -7.12 -15.63
C ASN A 262 30.21 -7.56 -15.67
N SER A 263 30.87 -7.64 -14.51
CA SER A 263 32.28 -8.05 -14.42
C SER A 263 32.50 -9.52 -14.73
N LEU A 264 31.51 -10.39 -14.46
CA LEU A 264 31.55 -11.83 -14.79
C LEU A 264 31.60 -12.14 -16.29
N ARG A 265 31.50 -11.12 -17.16
CA ARG A 265 31.56 -11.27 -18.63
C ARG A 265 32.97 -11.58 -19.16
N GLY A 266 34.01 -11.34 -18.36
CA GLY A 266 35.39 -11.60 -18.77
C GLY A 266 36.36 -11.54 -17.59
N GLU A 267 37.45 -12.31 -17.68
CA GLU A 267 38.41 -12.47 -16.57
C GLU A 267 39.06 -11.15 -16.16
N SER A 268 39.43 -10.31 -17.13
CA SER A 268 40.04 -9.00 -16.85
C SER A 268 39.12 -8.07 -16.05
N SER A 269 37.82 -8.02 -16.41
CA SER A 269 36.81 -7.25 -15.70
C SER A 269 36.57 -7.81 -14.29
N LEU A 270 36.56 -9.13 -14.16
CA LEU A 270 36.40 -9.81 -12.87
C LEU A 270 37.60 -9.54 -11.94
N ASP A 271 38.82 -9.54 -12.47
CA ASP A 271 40.03 -9.18 -11.72
C ASP A 271 40.00 -7.73 -11.25
N GLU A 272 39.54 -6.80 -12.09
CA GLU A 272 39.32 -5.42 -11.69
C GLU A 272 38.27 -5.30 -10.57
N TRP A 273 37.16 -6.02 -10.69
CA TRP A 273 36.16 -6.09 -9.62
C TRP A 273 36.74 -6.64 -8.31
N ARG A 274 37.51 -7.74 -8.36
CA ARG A 274 38.19 -8.33 -7.19
C ARG A 274 39.12 -7.31 -6.51
N ARG A 275 39.89 -6.55 -7.30
CA ARG A 275 40.78 -5.49 -6.78
C ARG A 275 40.00 -4.39 -6.07
N ARG A 276 38.94 -3.85 -6.70
CA ARG A 276 38.07 -2.82 -6.09
C ARG A 276 37.44 -3.32 -4.80
N ARG A 277 36.95 -4.56 -4.79
CA ARG A 277 36.32 -5.16 -3.61
C ARG A 277 37.28 -5.32 -2.43
N ARG A 278 38.54 -5.72 -2.67
CA ARG A 278 39.57 -5.81 -1.62
C ARG A 278 39.88 -4.42 -1.03
N ALA A 279 40.00 -3.40 -1.88
CA ALA A 279 40.24 -2.03 -1.43
C ALA A 279 39.09 -1.51 -0.53
N ASP A 280 37.83 -1.75 -0.92
CA ASP A 280 36.65 -1.38 -0.13
C ASP A 280 36.63 -2.05 1.25
N VAL A 281 36.97 -3.34 1.32
CA VAL A 281 37.00 -4.09 2.59
C VAL A 281 38.06 -3.52 3.53
N LEU A 282 39.25 -3.19 3.00
CA LEU A 282 40.34 -2.59 3.76
C LEU A 282 39.98 -1.18 4.28
N GLN A 283 39.35 -0.35 3.44
CA GLN A 283 38.91 0.99 3.84
C GLN A 283 37.84 0.93 4.95
N ARG A 284 36.90 -0.02 4.87
CA ARG A 284 35.88 -0.21 5.92
C ARG A 284 36.48 -0.70 7.23
N ALA A 285 37.42 -1.65 7.18
CA ALA A 285 38.14 -2.13 8.37
C ALA A 285 38.91 -1.00 9.06
N ALA A 286 39.63 -0.17 8.28
CA ALA A 286 40.32 1.00 8.79
C ALA A 286 39.35 2.02 9.43
N SER A 287 38.22 2.29 8.78
CA SER A 287 37.20 3.24 9.28
C SER A 287 36.51 2.77 10.57
N MET A 288 36.42 1.46 10.80
CA MET A 288 35.89 0.90 12.06
C MET A 288 36.92 0.97 13.20
N SER A 289 38.19 0.67 12.92
CA SER A 289 39.27 0.76 13.92
C SER A 289 39.44 2.19 14.47
N THR A 290 39.32 3.22 13.63
CA THR A 290 39.40 4.63 14.06
C THR A 290 38.23 5.05 14.96
N ARG A 291 37.06 4.38 14.90
CA ARG A 291 35.90 4.70 15.75
C ARG A 291 35.97 4.05 17.13
N GLU A 292 36.70 2.96 17.29
CA GLU A 292 36.84 2.27 18.58
C GLU A 292 37.97 2.83 19.45
N GLY A 293 38.95 3.53 18.87
CA GLY A 293 40.05 4.19 19.58
C GLY A 293 39.78 5.61 20.09
N VAL A 294 38.54 6.12 19.97
CA VAL A 294 38.12 7.47 20.45
C VAL A 294 37.16 7.35 21.65
N LYS A 295 37.41 6.38 22.52
CA LYS A 295 36.79 6.27 23.85
C LYS A 295 37.89 6.28 24.90
#